data_AF-A0A3A8QPD1-F1
#
_entry.id   AF-A0A3A8QPD1-F1
#
_cell.length_a   1.000
_cell.length_b   1.000
_cell.length_c   1.000
_cell.angle_alpha   90.00
_cell.angle_beta   90.00
_cell.angle_gamma   90.00
#
_symmetry.space_group_name_H-M   'P 1'
#
loop_
_entity.id
_entity.type
_entity.pdbx_description
1 polymer ?
#
loop_
_entity_poly.entity_id
_entity_poly.type
_entity_poly.pdbx_seq_one_letter_code
_entity_poly.pdbx_strand_id
1 'polypeptide(L)'
;YISSLKDQRVAASKVLSGPQAQPAGDKAEFIEKVRRALYLGKIVSYAQGFSQLRAASEEYNWDLNYGEIAKIFRAGCIIRAQFLQKITDAYAENPQIANLLLAPYFKQIADDYQQALRDVVAYAVQN
;
A
#
# COMPACT_ATOMS: atom_id res chain seq x y z
N TYR A 1 -12.32 -3.49 12.12
CA TYR A 1 -13.28 -4.31 12.88
C TYR A 1 -12.65 -4.96 14.12
N ILE A 2 -11.55 -5.70 14.01
CA ILE A 2 -10.93 -6.42 15.15
C ILE A 2 -10.53 -5.52 16.35
N SER A 3 -10.13 -4.26 16.10
CA SER A 3 -9.75 -3.33 17.17
C SER A 3 -10.89 -3.01 18.14
N SER A 4 -12.14 -2.97 17.64
CA SER A 4 -13.34 -2.67 18.42
C SER A 4 -13.72 -3.80 19.39
N LEU A 5 -13.24 -5.03 19.18
CA LEU A 5 -13.46 -6.17 20.07
C LEU A 5 -12.47 -6.14 21.25
N LYS A 6 -12.37 -5.00 21.94
CA LYS A 6 -11.35 -4.75 22.99
C LYS A 6 -11.44 -5.78 24.11
N ASP A 7 -12.63 -6.04 24.64
CA ASP A 7 -12.81 -6.92 25.79
C ASP A 7 -12.42 -8.36 25.45
N GLN A 8 -12.80 -8.84 24.26
CA GLN A 8 -12.40 -10.16 23.76
C GLN A 8 -10.87 -10.26 23.60
N ARG A 9 -10.20 -9.22 23.06
CA ARG A 9 -8.74 -9.21 22.91
C ARG A 9 -8.01 -9.20 24.26
N VAL A 10 -8.53 -8.47 25.25
CA VAL A 10 -7.95 -8.44 26.60
C VAL A 10 -8.11 -9.81 27.27
N ALA A 11 -9.26 -10.46 27.15
CA ALA A 11 -9.44 -11.83 27.63
C ALA A 11 -8.50 -12.82 26.93
N ALA A 12 -8.44 -12.77 25.59
CA ALA A 12 -7.56 -13.62 24.79
C ALA A 12 -6.07 -13.46 25.17
N SER A 13 -5.62 -12.23 25.45
CA SER A 13 -4.22 -11.96 25.82
C SER A 13 -3.75 -12.65 27.12
N LYS A 14 -4.68 -13.14 27.94
CA LYS A 14 -4.38 -13.87 29.19
C LYS A 14 -4.30 -15.39 29.00
N VAL A 15 -4.81 -15.92 27.88
CA VAL A 15 -4.96 -17.36 27.66
C VAL A 15 -4.19 -17.87 26.44
N LEU A 16 -4.01 -17.04 25.41
CA LEU A 16 -3.26 -17.39 24.21
C LEU A 16 -1.77 -17.08 24.43
N SER A 17 -0.90 -18.03 24.04
CA SER A 17 0.55 -17.83 23.97
C SER A 17 0.97 -17.36 22.58
N GLY A 18 2.14 -16.73 22.51
CA GLY A 18 2.75 -16.27 21.27
C GLY A 18 4.27 -16.13 21.41
N PRO A 19 4.99 -15.95 20.29
CA PRO A 19 6.42 -15.66 20.34
C PRO A 19 6.70 -14.33 21.04
N GLN A 20 7.96 -14.12 21.39
CA GLN A 20 8.46 -12.82 21.84
C GLN A 20 9.25 -12.15 20.72
N ALA A 21 9.29 -10.82 20.78
CA ALA A 21 10.01 -10.05 19.79
C ALA A 21 11.51 -10.40 19.78
N GLN A 22 12.03 -10.69 18.59
CA GLN A 22 13.43 -10.92 18.31
C GLN A 22 14.19 -9.59 18.22
N PRO A 23 15.52 -9.57 18.40
CA PRO A 23 16.32 -8.39 18.14
C PRO A 23 16.19 -7.92 16.69
N ALA A 24 15.84 -6.65 16.49
CA ALA A 24 15.63 -6.06 15.16
C ALA A 24 16.91 -5.79 14.36
N GLY A 25 18.10 -6.08 14.94
CA GLY A 25 19.39 -5.74 14.33
C GLY A 25 19.71 -4.25 14.43
N ASP A 26 20.37 -3.71 13.40
CA ASP A 26 20.67 -2.28 13.32
C ASP A 26 19.39 -1.45 13.22
N LYS A 27 19.28 -0.43 14.08
CA LYS A 27 18.07 0.40 14.19
C LYS A 27 17.80 1.19 12.91
N ALA A 28 18.82 1.76 12.29
CA ALA A 28 18.65 2.59 11.10
C ALA A 28 18.24 1.74 9.89
N GLU A 29 18.87 0.58 9.73
CA GLU A 29 18.51 -0.40 8.70
C GLU A 29 17.06 -0.87 8.87
N PHE A 30 16.64 -1.22 10.08
CA PHE A 30 15.28 -1.69 10.33
C PHE A 30 14.24 -0.59 10.02
N ILE A 31 14.50 0.65 10.45
CA ILE A 31 13.63 1.79 10.12
C ILE A 31 13.50 1.98 8.60
N GLU A 32 14.61 1.89 7.87
CA GLU A 32 14.60 2.03 6.41
C GLU A 32 13.82 0.88 5.74
N LYS A 33 13.96 -0.36 6.22
CA LYS A 33 13.17 -1.49 5.72
C LYS A 33 11.67 -1.27 5.93
N VAL A 34 11.27 -0.81 7.12
CA VAL A 34 9.86 -0.49 7.42
C VAL A 34 9.35 0.67 6.56
N ARG A 35 10.15 1.72 6.34
CA ARG A 35 9.80 2.84 5.45
C ARG A 35 9.54 2.35 4.02
N ARG A 36 10.41 1.49 3.49
CA ARG A 36 10.25 0.88 2.16
C ARG A 36 9.01 -0.02 2.09
N ALA A 37 8.81 -0.87 3.08
CA ALA A 37 7.66 -1.76 3.19
C ALA A 37 6.33 -0.98 3.20
N LEU A 38 6.25 0.10 4.00
CA LEU A 38 5.08 0.98 4.04
C LEU A 38 4.80 1.63 2.68
N TYR A 39 5.84 2.14 2.02
CA TYR A 39 5.68 2.83 0.73
C TYR A 39 5.23 1.87 -0.37
N LEU A 40 5.84 0.67 -0.45
CA LEU A 40 5.42 -0.35 -1.40
C LEU A 40 4.01 -0.89 -1.09
N GLY A 41 3.68 -1.09 0.19
CA GLY A 41 2.33 -1.47 0.61
C GLY A 41 1.27 -0.44 0.18
N LYS A 42 1.60 0.86 0.29
CA LYS A 42 0.76 1.94 -0.25
C LYS A 42 0.59 1.82 -1.77
N ILE A 43 1.67 1.58 -2.52
CA ILE A 43 1.59 1.38 -3.99
C ILE A 43 0.63 0.24 -4.34
N VAL A 44 0.77 -0.91 -3.68
CA VAL A 44 -0.09 -2.08 -3.92
C VAL A 44 -1.56 -1.75 -3.61
N SER A 45 -1.84 -1.07 -2.50
CA SER A 45 -3.21 -0.67 -2.14
C SER A 45 -3.84 0.26 -3.17
N TYR A 46 -3.08 1.24 -3.70
CA TYR A 46 -3.58 2.12 -4.76
C TYR A 46 -3.73 1.40 -6.09
N ALA A 47 -2.80 0.51 -6.46
CA ALA A 47 -2.91 -0.31 -7.66
C ALA A 47 -4.20 -1.16 -7.65
N GLN A 48 -4.55 -1.73 -6.51
CA GLN A 48 -5.82 -2.45 -6.31
C GLN A 48 -7.02 -1.52 -6.44
N GLY A 49 -7.02 -0.36 -5.77
CA GLY A 49 -8.13 0.59 -5.83
C GLY A 49 -8.38 1.13 -7.24
N PHE A 50 -7.32 1.46 -7.99
CA PHE A 50 -7.46 1.91 -9.38
C PHE A 50 -7.89 0.80 -10.34
N SER A 51 -7.44 -0.44 -10.12
CA SER A 51 -7.97 -1.60 -10.85
C SER A 51 -9.46 -1.83 -10.57
N GLN A 52 -9.90 -1.60 -9.33
CA GLN A 52 -11.31 -1.68 -8.94
C GLN A 52 -12.14 -0.57 -9.59
N LEU A 53 -11.62 0.66 -9.67
CA LEU A 53 -12.28 1.76 -10.40
C LEU A 53 -12.45 1.41 -11.87
N ARG A 54 -11.47 0.76 -12.50
CA ARG A 54 -11.62 0.27 -13.88
C ARG A 54 -12.74 -0.75 -14.01
N ALA A 55 -12.73 -1.79 -13.17
CA ALA A 55 -13.79 -2.80 -13.21
C ALA A 55 -15.18 -2.17 -13.03
N ALA A 56 -15.32 -1.20 -12.13
CA ALA A 56 -16.57 -0.45 -11.97
C ALA A 56 -16.91 0.41 -13.20
N SER A 57 -15.93 1.06 -13.82
CA SER A 57 -16.14 1.85 -15.04
C SER A 57 -16.67 1.01 -16.19
N GLU A 58 -16.16 -0.22 -16.34
CA GLU A 58 -16.59 -1.19 -17.35
C GLU A 58 -18.02 -1.70 -17.05
N GLU A 59 -18.27 -2.17 -15.82
CA GLU A 59 -19.57 -2.68 -15.39
C GLU A 59 -20.69 -1.63 -15.55
N TYR A 60 -20.40 -0.39 -15.16
CA TYR A 60 -21.40 0.68 -15.12
C TYR A 60 -21.36 1.64 -16.32
N ASN A 61 -20.50 1.37 -17.31
CA ASN A 61 -20.35 2.18 -18.54
C ASN A 61 -20.09 3.68 -18.27
N TRP A 62 -19.22 3.98 -17.31
CA TRP A 62 -18.97 5.37 -16.87
C TRP A 62 -17.84 6.09 -17.62
N ASP A 63 -17.02 5.37 -18.38
CA ASP A 63 -15.83 5.90 -19.07
C ASP A 63 -14.96 6.78 -18.13
N LEU A 64 -14.62 6.24 -16.96
CA LEU A 64 -13.92 6.99 -15.93
C LEU A 64 -12.53 7.45 -16.40
N ASN A 65 -12.23 8.72 -16.15
CA ASN A 65 -10.89 9.27 -16.35
C ASN A 65 -10.04 9.13 -15.07
N TYR A 66 -9.22 8.09 -15.01
CA TYR A 66 -8.39 7.77 -13.85
C TYR A 66 -7.32 8.84 -13.55
N GLY A 67 -6.79 9.50 -14.58
CA GLY A 67 -5.83 10.59 -14.42
C GLY A 67 -6.45 11.80 -13.73
N GLU A 68 -7.67 12.19 -14.11
CA GLU A 68 -8.41 13.28 -13.45
C GLU A 68 -8.82 12.91 -12.02
N ILE A 69 -9.25 11.67 -11.77
CA ILE A 69 -9.53 11.17 -10.41
C ILE A 69 -8.27 11.30 -9.52
N ALA A 70 -7.10 10.90 -10.03
CA ALA A 70 -5.85 11.06 -9.29
C ALA A 70 -5.51 12.55 -9.03
N LYS A 71 -5.76 13.44 -10.01
CA LYS A 71 -5.49 14.88 -9.87
C LYS A 71 -6.31 15.53 -8.77
N ILE A 72 -7.62 15.24 -8.68
CA ILE A 72 -8.49 15.83 -7.66
C ILE A 72 -8.15 15.32 -6.25
N PHE A 73 -7.57 14.12 -6.13
CA PHE A 73 -7.10 13.59 -4.85
C PHE A 73 -5.76 14.17 -4.37
N ARG A 74 -5.09 15.03 -5.15
CA ARG A 74 -3.82 15.65 -4.74
C ARG A 74 -3.96 16.68 -3.62
N ALA A 75 -5.15 17.26 -3.44
CA ALA A 75 -5.41 18.31 -2.46
C ALA A 75 -6.82 18.18 -1.87
N GLY A 76 -7.07 18.83 -0.73
CA GLY A 76 -8.38 18.84 -0.06
C GLY A 76 -8.72 17.54 0.67
N CYS A 77 -8.71 16.39 -0.02
CA CYS A 77 -9.10 15.11 0.56
C CYS A 77 -8.11 14.61 1.65
N ILE A 78 -8.55 13.61 2.42
CA ILE A 78 -7.76 13.03 3.53
C ILE A 78 -6.48 12.35 3.01
N ILE A 79 -6.55 11.69 1.85
CA ILE A 79 -5.45 10.89 1.29
C ILE A 79 -4.42 11.71 0.49
N ARG A 80 -4.55 13.04 0.48
CA ARG A 80 -3.69 13.96 -0.27
C ARG A 80 -2.21 13.72 0.00
N ALA A 81 -1.41 13.59 -1.07
CA ALA A 81 0.03 13.43 -1.00
C ALA A 81 0.67 13.71 -2.37
N GLN A 82 1.97 14.06 -2.37
CA GLN A 82 2.78 14.12 -3.60
C GLN A 82 2.76 12.80 -4.39
N PHE A 83 2.52 11.68 -3.71
CA PHE A 83 2.30 10.37 -4.32
C PHE A 83 1.22 10.37 -5.42
N LEU A 84 0.15 11.16 -5.27
CA LEU A 84 -0.94 11.20 -6.24
C LEU A 84 -0.52 11.85 -7.56
N GLN A 85 0.52 12.68 -7.54
CA GLN A 85 1.14 13.19 -8.77
C GLN A 85 1.72 12.03 -9.58
N LYS A 86 2.39 11.06 -8.96
CA LYS A 86 2.97 9.90 -9.66
C LYS A 86 1.91 9.02 -10.33
N ILE A 87 0.74 8.90 -9.70
CA ILE A 87 -0.40 8.20 -10.32
C ILE A 87 -0.95 9.01 -11.49
N THR A 88 -1.10 10.33 -11.31
CA THR A 88 -1.52 11.25 -12.38
C THR A 88 -0.60 11.12 -13.59
N ASP A 89 0.72 11.15 -13.37
CA ASP A 89 1.74 11.07 -14.42
C ASP A 89 1.63 9.72 -15.17
N ALA A 90 1.49 8.61 -14.45
CA ALA A 90 1.35 7.28 -15.04
C ALA A 90 0.12 7.16 -15.96
N TYR A 91 -1.03 7.72 -15.56
CA TYR A 91 -2.23 7.74 -16.39
C TYR A 91 -2.18 8.81 -17.51
N ALA A 92 -1.38 9.86 -17.36
CA ALA A 92 -1.14 10.81 -18.44
C ALA A 92 -0.29 10.17 -19.57
N GLU A 93 0.70 9.34 -19.20
CA GLU A 93 1.52 8.59 -20.15
C GLU A 93 0.74 7.43 -20.80
N ASN A 94 -0.02 6.67 -20.01
CA ASN A 94 -0.86 5.58 -20.51
C ASN A 94 -2.24 5.60 -19.82
N PRO A 95 -3.23 6.29 -20.43
CA PRO A 95 -4.58 6.39 -19.88
C PRO A 95 -5.27 5.05 -19.66
N GLN A 96 -4.84 4.03 -20.42
CA GLN A 96 -5.43 2.70 -20.40
C GLN A 96 -4.54 1.65 -19.74
N ILE A 97 -3.56 2.05 -18.92
CA ILE A 97 -2.73 1.13 -18.17
C ILE A 97 -3.57 0.18 -17.29
N ALA A 98 -3.33 -1.14 -17.42
CA ALA A 98 -4.10 -2.17 -16.73
C ALA A 98 -3.92 -2.17 -15.22
N ASN A 99 -2.69 -1.90 -14.77
CA ASN A 99 -2.37 -1.89 -13.35
C ASN A 99 -1.22 -0.91 -13.12
N LEU A 100 -1.30 -0.11 -12.06
CA LEU A 100 -0.27 0.87 -11.73
C LEU A 100 1.12 0.24 -11.53
N LEU A 101 1.22 -1.01 -11.09
CA LEU A 101 2.50 -1.71 -10.94
C LEU A 101 3.27 -1.86 -12.26
N LEU A 102 2.60 -1.72 -13.40
CA LEU A 102 3.24 -1.79 -14.73
C LEU A 102 3.85 -0.45 -15.16
N ALA A 103 3.53 0.66 -14.49
CA ALA A 103 4.11 1.95 -14.85
C ALA A 103 5.58 2.02 -14.40
N PRO A 104 6.49 2.62 -15.19
CA PRO A 104 7.93 2.59 -14.91
C PRO A 104 8.31 3.01 -13.49
N TYR A 105 7.70 4.10 -12.99
CA TYR A 105 7.95 4.59 -11.63
C TYR A 105 7.60 3.55 -10.55
N PHE A 106 6.40 2.96 -10.62
CA PHE A 106 5.92 2.02 -9.61
C PHE A 106 6.63 0.66 -9.72
N LYS A 107 6.93 0.22 -10.94
CA LYS A 107 7.75 -0.97 -11.20
C LYS A 107 9.12 -0.84 -10.54
N GLN A 108 9.82 0.28 -10.77
CA GLN A 108 11.15 0.51 -10.19
C GLN A 108 11.11 0.48 -8.66
N ILE A 109 10.12 1.13 -8.04
CA ILE A 109 9.96 1.07 -6.57
C ILE A 109 9.70 -0.36 -6.09
N ALA A 110 8.87 -1.13 -6.80
CA ALA A 110 8.63 -2.52 -6.45
C ALA A 110 9.92 -3.35 -6.54
N ASP A 111 10.71 -3.17 -7.60
CA ASP A 111 12.01 -3.83 -7.77
C ASP A 111 12.96 -3.48 -6.60
N ASP A 112 13.06 -2.21 -6.23
CA ASP A 112 13.99 -1.74 -5.19
C ASP A 112 13.54 -2.09 -3.75
N TYR A 113 12.22 -2.12 -3.50
CA TYR A 113 11.67 -2.18 -2.13
C TYR A 113 11.07 -3.53 -1.76
N GLN A 114 10.85 -4.45 -2.71
CA GLN A 114 10.22 -5.73 -2.41
C GLN A 114 10.98 -6.56 -1.38
N GLN A 115 12.33 -6.53 -1.39
CA GLN A 115 13.10 -7.31 -0.42
C GLN A 115 12.92 -6.76 1.00
N ALA A 116 12.89 -5.44 1.16
CA ALA A 116 12.60 -4.82 2.45
C ALA A 116 11.19 -5.17 2.95
N LEU A 117 10.19 -5.20 2.07
CA LEU A 117 8.85 -5.66 2.42
C LEU A 117 8.85 -7.13 2.88
N ARG A 118 9.56 -8.02 2.16
CA ARG A 118 9.69 -9.44 2.52
C ARG A 118 10.35 -9.61 3.88
N ASP A 119 11.45 -8.90 4.13
CA ASP A 119 12.17 -8.92 5.41
C ASP A 119 11.27 -8.47 6.57
N VAL A 120 10.51 -7.38 6.39
CA VAL A 120 9.60 -6.86 7.43
C VAL A 120 8.46 -7.83 7.71
N VAL A 121 7.87 -8.45 6.68
CA VAL A 121 6.81 -9.45 6.86
C VAL A 121 7.37 -10.70 7.55
N ALA A 122 8.52 -11.20 7.12
CA ALA A 122 9.16 -12.36 7.74
C ALA A 122 9.49 -12.09 9.21
N TYR A 123 10.06 -10.91 9.52
CA TYR A 123 10.28 -10.47 10.89
C TYR A 123 8.96 -10.43 11.67
N ALA A 124 7.93 -9.75 11.17
CA ALA A 124 6.65 -9.62 11.86
C ALA A 124 5.93 -10.96 12.11
N VAL A 125 6.18 -11.98 11.30
CA VAL A 125 5.62 -13.34 11.51
C VAL A 125 6.36 -14.12 12.59
N GLN A 126 7.66 -13.88 12.76
CA GLN A 126 8.49 -14.53 13.80
C GLN A 126 8.41 -13.84 15.17
N ASN A 127 7.77 -12.66 15.25
CA ASN A 127 7.67 -11.78 16.42
C ASN A 127 6.23 -11.70 16.93
#